data_AF-A0A0H1B8D5-F1
#
_entry.id   AF-A0A0H1B8D5-F1
#
_cell.length_a   1.000
_cell.length_b   1.000
_cell.length_c   1.000
_cell.angle_alpha   90.00
_cell.angle_beta   90.00
_cell.angle_gamma   90.00
#
_symmetry.space_group_name_H-M   'P 1'
#
loop_
_entity.id
_entity.type
_entity.pdbx_description
1 polymer ?
#
loop_
_entity_poly.entity_id
_entity_poly.type
_entity_poly.pdbx_seq_one_letter_code
_entity_poly.pdbx_strand_id
1 'polypeptide(L)'
;MATVVRTTTTTAMTTNPKPSILYAGHPIRYATSQWEKFQQNFTIIPYTSRSKAEFIHALQPGGPYSTINGILRPAISEPHIDLPLLDKELVSHLPTSCKIIASVNHGYDGIDTEELGRRGIWYCNGAGAANDSTADIALFLILAAFRYTTFSESRLREMRAARYFSVEGDVVPYANTPRNRILGVVGMGGIGVEISVRARAVGMQIHYFSRTRKGPDVEGLLGGAVYHPTLKGMLAVADCVVLACPHTPETHHILNRETFAAMKKGVRIVNIGRGKCIDEDALADAIEDGTVAGAGLDVYHDEWVYHFWLYFSPLFSFVAAAAAAGAGAASMTSMRGARFTDQIIQARGQPQIVG
;
A
#
# COMPACT_ATOMS: atom_id res chain seq x y z
N MET A 1 -79.63 -6.38 -16.35
CA MET A 1 -78.21 -6.24 -16.73
C MET A 1 -77.49 -5.57 -15.57
N ALA A 2 -76.75 -6.33 -14.76
CA ALA A 2 -76.05 -5.82 -13.58
C ALA A 2 -74.55 -5.71 -13.89
N THR A 3 -74.01 -4.50 -13.76
CA THR A 3 -72.64 -4.12 -14.08
C THR A 3 -71.71 -4.54 -12.93
N VAL A 4 -70.74 -5.42 -13.21
CA VAL A 4 -69.66 -5.77 -12.28
C VAL A 4 -68.57 -4.69 -12.38
N VAL A 5 -68.42 -3.88 -11.34
CA VAL A 5 -67.30 -2.94 -11.18
C VAL A 5 -66.11 -3.73 -10.61
N ARG A 6 -65.07 -3.92 -11.43
CA ARG A 6 -63.76 -4.40 -10.96
C ARG A 6 -63.01 -3.23 -10.35
N THR A 7 -62.84 -3.24 -9.03
CA THR A 7 -61.90 -2.40 -8.30
C THR A 7 -60.48 -2.92 -8.56
N THR A 8 -59.70 -2.20 -9.36
CA THR A 8 -58.26 -2.37 -9.47
C THR A 8 -57.58 -1.76 -8.24
N THR A 9 -57.15 -2.60 -7.31
CA THR A 9 -56.25 -2.19 -6.23
C THR A 9 -54.85 -2.00 -6.84
N THR A 10 -54.46 -0.74 -7.09
CA THR A 10 -53.09 -0.39 -7.46
C THR A 10 -52.19 -0.60 -6.25
N THR A 11 -51.48 -1.72 -6.20
CA THR A 11 -50.42 -1.96 -5.23
C THR A 11 -49.32 -0.94 -5.47
N ALA A 12 -49.21 0.07 -4.58
CA ALA A 12 -48.10 1.00 -4.60
C ALA A 12 -46.80 0.19 -4.45
N MET A 13 -45.93 0.24 -5.45
CA MET A 13 -44.57 -0.27 -5.33
C MET A 13 -43.87 0.54 -4.25
N THR A 14 -43.75 -0.01 -3.04
CA THR A 14 -42.88 0.51 -2.00
C THR A 14 -41.45 0.41 -2.50
N THR A 15 -40.93 1.50 -3.06
CA THR A 15 -39.51 1.60 -3.40
C THR A 15 -38.75 1.53 -2.08
N ASN A 16 -38.05 0.42 -1.85
CA ASN A 16 -37.19 0.30 -0.69
C ASN A 16 -36.20 1.48 -0.69
N PRO A 17 -36.04 2.22 0.41
CA PRO A 17 -35.13 3.36 0.44
C PRO A 17 -33.72 2.91 0.08
N LYS A 18 -33.02 3.73 -0.72
CA LYS A 18 -31.65 3.44 -1.15
C LYS A 18 -30.75 3.29 0.10
N PRO A 19 -29.88 2.28 0.16
CA PRO A 19 -28.91 2.15 1.24
C PRO A 19 -28.05 3.41 1.35
N SER A 20 -27.69 3.80 2.56
CA SER A 20 -26.91 5.01 2.83
C SER A 20 -25.42 4.70 2.96
N ILE A 21 -24.59 5.52 2.31
CA ILE A 21 -23.13 5.41 2.34
C ILE A 21 -22.57 6.68 2.94
N LEU A 22 -21.83 6.53 4.04
CA LEU A 22 -21.03 7.61 4.62
C LEU A 22 -19.81 7.86 3.73
N TYR A 23 -19.69 9.07 3.22
CA TYR A 23 -18.64 9.48 2.31
C TYR A 23 -17.61 10.35 3.02
N ALA A 24 -16.43 9.80 3.25
CA ALA A 24 -15.31 10.47 3.93
C ALA A 24 -14.20 10.81 2.93
N GLY A 25 -14.36 11.94 2.23
CA GLY A 25 -13.34 12.46 1.33
C GLY A 25 -13.78 13.68 0.52
N HIS A 26 -12.88 14.15 -0.34
CA HIS A 26 -13.15 15.22 -1.31
C HIS A 26 -14.05 14.75 -2.44
N PRO A 27 -14.71 15.65 -3.19
CA PRO A 27 -15.45 15.29 -4.39
C PRO A 27 -14.62 14.44 -5.37
N ILE A 28 -15.25 13.40 -5.92
CA ILE A 28 -14.64 12.53 -6.92
C ILE A 28 -14.24 13.34 -8.15
N ARG A 29 -12.93 13.34 -8.48
CA ARG A 29 -12.37 14.04 -9.65
C ARG A 29 -12.13 13.13 -10.87
N TYR A 30 -12.08 11.82 -10.66
CA TYR A 30 -11.78 10.81 -11.67
C TYR A 30 -12.81 9.68 -11.59
N ALA A 31 -13.05 8.93 -12.68
CA ALA A 31 -14.10 7.90 -12.73
C ALA A 31 -15.52 8.45 -12.44
N THR A 32 -15.81 9.63 -12.98
CA THR A 32 -17.10 10.33 -12.80
C THR A 32 -18.30 9.50 -13.25
N SER A 33 -18.17 8.74 -14.35
CA SER A 33 -19.26 7.88 -14.84
C SER A 33 -19.63 6.75 -13.86
N GLN A 34 -18.64 6.20 -13.14
CA GLN A 34 -18.85 5.18 -12.12
C GLN A 34 -19.45 5.81 -10.86
N TRP A 35 -18.97 7.01 -10.50
CA TRP A 35 -19.53 7.78 -9.39
C TRP A 35 -21.00 8.15 -9.60
N GLU A 36 -21.38 8.59 -10.81
CA GLU A 36 -22.78 8.87 -11.16
C GLU A 36 -23.67 7.63 -11.00
N LYS A 37 -23.21 6.46 -11.50
CA LYS A 37 -23.90 5.18 -11.31
C LYS A 37 -24.00 4.80 -9.82
N PHE A 38 -22.97 5.09 -9.03
CA PHE A 38 -22.98 4.85 -7.60
C PHE A 38 -24.04 5.70 -6.89
N GLN A 39 -24.10 7.01 -7.19
CA GLN A 39 -25.10 7.93 -6.64
C GLN A 39 -26.54 7.59 -7.05
N GLN A 40 -26.73 6.94 -8.21
CA GLN A 40 -28.04 6.40 -8.59
C GLN A 40 -28.48 5.25 -7.69
N ASN A 41 -27.56 4.49 -7.11
CA ASN A 41 -27.86 3.30 -6.29
C ASN A 41 -27.87 3.55 -4.78
N PHE A 42 -27.19 4.60 -4.31
CA PHE A 42 -26.98 4.86 -2.88
C PHE A 42 -27.32 6.29 -2.49
N THR A 43 -27.77 6.47 -1.26
CA THR A 43 -27.87 7.79 -0.63
C THR A 43 -26.51 8.17 -0.05
N ILE A 44 -25.92 9.27 -0.51
CA ILE A 44 -24.59 9.70 -0.05
C ILE A 44 -24.73 10.65 1.13
N ILE A 45 -24.12 10.29 2.26
CA ILE A 45 -24.09 11.11 3.47
C ILE A 45 -22.67 11.65 3.65
N PRO A 46 -22.44 12.97 3.66
CA PRO A 46 -21.10 13.52 3.85
C PRO A 46 -20.62 13.30 5.30
N TYR A 47 -19.37 12.89 5.44
CA TYR A 47 -18.68 12.85 6.73
C TYR A 47 -18.28 14.27 7.16
N THR A 48 -18.61 14.64 8.40
CA THR A 48 -18.41 16.00 8.94
C THR A 48 -17.81 16.03 10.34
N SER A 49 -17.61 14.87 10.99
CA SER A 49 -17.01 14.80 12.33
C SER A 49 -15.55 15.24 12.31
N ARG A 50 -15.13 15.98 13.35
CA ARG A 50 -13.79 16.57 13.48
C ARG A 50 -12.89 15.81 14.45
N SER A 51 -13.44 14.83 15.17
CA SER A 51 -12.71 14.00 16.09
C SER A 51 -13.30 12.59 16.15
N LYS A 52 -12.51 11.63 16.67
CA LYS A 52 -12.97 10.27 16.93
C LYS A 52 -14.18 10.26 17.87
N ALA A 53 -14.18 11.08 18.92
CA ALA A 53 -15.27 11.18 19.87
C ALA A 53 -16.56 11.71 19.22
N GLU A 54 -16.47 12.75 18.39
CA GLU A 54 -17.61 13.25 17.62
C GLU A 54 -18.17 12.19 16.66
N PHE A 55 -17.29 11.42 16.02
CA PHE A 55 -17.71 10.36 15.12
C PHE A 55 -18.43 9.22 15.86
N ILE A 56 -17.87 8.78 16.99
CA ILE A 56 -18.51 7.78 17.86
C ILE A 56 -19.89 8.25 18.32
N HIS A 57 -20.01 9.52 18.72
CA HIS A 57 -21.30 10.11 19.11
C HIS A 57 -22.29 10.12 17.93
N ALA A 58 -21.84 10.49 16.74
CA ALA A 58 -22.66 10.53 15.53
C ALA A 58 -23.16 9.15 15.06
N LEU A 59 -22.48 8.07 15.45
CA LEU A 59 -22.88 6.68 15.20
C LEU A 59 -23.92 6.16 16.21
N GLN A 60 -24.09 6.81 17.37
CA GLN A 60 -25.05 6.37 18.40
C GLN A 60 -26.51 6.54 17.93
N PRO A 61 -27.48 5.79 18.51
CA PRO A 61 -28.89 5.91 18.15
C PRO A 61 -29.40 7.35 18.14
N GLY A 62 -30.04 7.77 17.04
CA GLY A 62 -30.50 9.14 16.83
C GLY A 62 -29.44 10.07 16.22
N GLY A 63 -28.19 9.65 16.13
CA GLY A 63 -27.12 10.36 15.43
C GLY A 63 -27.23 10.28 13.91
N PRO A 64 -26.58 11.20 13.17
CA PRO A 64 -26.70 11.31 11.71
C PRO A 64 -26.12 10.10 10.96
N TYR A 65 -25.28 9.29 11.61
CA TYR A 65 -24.66 8.10 11.01
C TYR A 65 -25.19 6.78 11.58
N SER A 66 -26.22 6.84 12.44
CA SER A 66 -26.75 5.67 13.16
C SER A 66 -27.38 4.58 12.29
N THR A 67 -27.66 4.88 11.02
CA THR A 67 -28.33 3.96 10.08
C THR A 67 -27.54 3.72 8.79
N ILE A 68 -26.25 4.10 8.77
CA ILE A 68 -25.42 3.91 7.56
C ILE A 68 -25.28 2.43 7.20
N ASN A 69 -25.28 2.14 5.90
CA ASN A 69 -25.08 0.79 5.37
C ASN A 69 -23.63 0.52 4.96
N GLY A 70 -22.85 1.58 4.71
CA GLY A 70 -21.43 1.44 4.45
C GLY A 70 -20.67 2.75 4.54
N ILE A 71 -19.35 2.64 4.44
CA ILE A 71 -18.42 3.78 4.45
C ILE A 71 -17.59 3.73 3.17
N LEU A 72 -17.48 4.86 2.48
CA LEU A 72 -16.59 5.05 1.34
C LEU A 72 -15.58 6.15 1.66
N ARG A 73 -14.28 5.80 1.59
CA ARG A 73 -13.15 6.69 1.80
C ARG A 73 -12.26 6.72 0.55
N PRO A 74 -12.48 7.66 -0.40
CA PRO A 74 -11.80 7.68 -1.69
C PRO A 74 -10.49 8.48 -1.71
N ALA A 75 -10.10 9.13 -0.60
CA ALA A 75 -8.87 9.92 -0.53
C ALA A 75 -8.13 9.71 0.80
N ILE A 76 -6.84 10.05 0.78
CA ILE A 76 -5.98 10.07 1.96
C ILE A 76 -6.25 11.38 2.72
N SER A 77 -6.16 11.25 4.04
CA SER A 77 -6.36 12.21 5.11
C SER A 77 -5.93 13.64 4.77
N GLU A 78 -6.88 14.56 4.83
CA GLU A 78 -6.63 15.96 5.15
C GLU A 78 -7.14 16.22 6.58
N PRO A 79 -6.54 17.16 7.35
CA PRO A 79 -6.86 17.36 8.77
C PRO A 79 -8.35 17.56 9.09
N HIS A 80 -9.16 17.95 8.09
CA HIS A 80 -10.57 18.29 8.25
C HIS A 80 -11.55 17.22 7.75
N ILE A 81 -11.08 16.15 7.10
CA ILE A 81 -11.93 15.06 6.55
C ILE A 81 -11.28 13.69 6.84
N ASP A 82 -10.47 13.60 7.89
CA ASP A 82 -9.81 12.36 8.25
C ASP A 82 -10.77 11.45 9.00
N LEU A 83 -11.10 10.31 8.38
CA LEU A 83 -11.80 9.24 9.07
C LEU A 83 -10.81 8.63 10.08
N PRO A 84 -11.11 8.67 11.39
CA PRO A 84 -10.23 8.10 12.40
C PRO A 84 -9.94 6.62 12.12
N LEU A 85 -8.84 6.12 12.66
CA LEU A 85 -8.48 4.71 12.56
C LEU A 85 -9.65 3.84 13.00
N LEU A 86 -10.00 2.87 12.16
CA LEU A 86 -11.01 1.85 12.44
C LEU A 86 -10.42 0.80 13.39
N ASP A 87 -9.97 1.26 14.54
CA ASP A 87 -9.50 0.42 15.63
C ASP A 87 -10.66 -0.28 16.34
N LYS A 88 -10.33 -1.19 17.26
CA LYS A 88 -11.29 -1.99 18.01
C LYS A 88 -12.40 -1.16 18.67
N GLU A 89 -12.05 -0.03 19.28
CA GLU A 89 -13.00 0.87 19.92
C GLU A 89 -13.98 1.42 18.88
N LEU A 90 -13.48 2.04 17.82
CA LEU A 90 -14.34 2.68 16.83
C LEU A 90 -15.20 1.66 16.09
N VAL A 91 -14.63 0.51 15.73
CA VAL A 91 -15.37 -0.57 15.07
C VAL A 91 -16.55 -0.98 15.94
N SER A 92 -16.39 -1.14 17.26
CA SER A 92 -17.48 -1.55 18.16
C SER A 92 -18.71 -0.62 18.12
N HIS A 93 -18.53 0.66 17.77
CA HIS A 93 -19.59 1.65 17.67
C HIS A 93 -20.30 1.73 16.31
N LEU A 94 -19.80 1.06 15.26
CA LEU A 94 -20.47 1.09 13.95
C LEU A 94 -21.89 0.51 14.07
N PRO A 95 -22.89 1.04 13.37
CA PRO A 95 -24.25 0.50 13.45
C PRO A 95 -24.33 -0.90 12.84
N THR A 96 -25.25 -1.72 13.34
CA THR A 96 -25.48 -3.10 12.85
C THR A 96 -25.92 -3.15 11.38
N SER A 97 -26.44 -2.03 10.86
CA SER A 97 -26.78 -1.81 9.46
C SER A 97 -25.56 -1.69 8.55
N CYS A 98 -24.38 -1.34 9.09
CA CYS A 98 -23.15 -1.23 8.33
C CYS A 98 -22.68 -2.63 7.90
N LYS A 99 -22.44 -2.82 6.59
CA LYS A 99 -22.04 -4.10 6.00
C LYS A 99 -20.74 -4.03 5.20
N ILE A 100 -20.32 -2.84 4.81
CA ILE A 100 -19.13 -2.67 3.97
C ILE A 100 -18.41 -1.36 4.23
N ILE A 101 -17.08 -1.42 4.23
CA ILE A 101 -16.18 -0.28 4.31
C ILE A 101 -15.19 -0.39 3.16
N ALA A 102 -15.15 0.63 2.32
CA ALA A 102 -14.28 0.72 1.16
C ALA A 102 -13.30 1.88 1.33
N SER A 103 -11.99 1.59 1.27
CA SER A 103 -10.93 2.59 1.47
C SER A 103 -9.88 2.52 0.38
N VAL A 104 -9.45 3.69 -0.09
CA VAL A 104 -8.43 3.85 -1.14
C VAL A 104 -7.06 3.25 -0.79
N ASN A 105 -6.73 3.13 0.50
CA ASN A 105 -5.39 2.75 0.93
C ASN A 105 -5.05 1.30 0.53
N HIS A 106 -3.79 1.04 0.14
CA HIS A 106 -3.34 -0.33 -0.09
C HIS A 106 -3.13 -1.08 1.24
N GLY A 107 -2.38 -0.49 2.17
CA GLY A 107 -2.21 -1.06 3.50
C GLY A 107 -3.31 -0.64 4.46
N TYR A 108 -3.50 -1.44 5.48
CA TYR A 108 -4.61 -1.38 6.42
C TYR A 108 -4.13 -1.64 7.86
N ASP A 109 -2.87 -1.29 8.16
CA ASP A 109 -2.20 -1.60 9.43
C ASP A 109 -2.92 -1.00 10.66
N GLY A 110 -3.71 0.06 10.46
CA GLY A 110 -4.52 0.72 11.50
C GLY A 110 -6.01 0.34 11.50
N ILE A 111 -6.38 -0.77 10.85
CA ILE A 111 -7.76 -1.22 10.70
C ILE A 111 -7.90 -2.59 11.39
N ASP A 112 -8.83 -2.69 12.34
CA ASP A 112 -9.15 -3.95 13.03
C ASP A 112 -10.05 -4.82 12.13
N THR A 113 -9.42 -5.49 11.16
CA THR A 113 -10.10 -6.35 10.19
C THR A 113 -10.68 -7.62 10.84
N GLU A 114 -10.13 -8.05 11.98
CA GLU A 114 -10.65 -9.20 12.73
C GLU A 114 -12.02 -8.85 13.35
N GLU A 115 -12.12 -7.73 14.05
CA GLU A 115 -13.38 -7.29 14.65
C GLU A 115 -14.43 -6.92 13.58
N LEU A 116 -14.01 -6.31 12.47
CA LEU A 116 -14.90 -6.09 11.32
C LEU A 116 -15.46 -7.41 10.80
N GLY A 117 -14.60 -8.43 10.63
CA GLY A 117 -14.98 -9.77 10.22
C GLY A 117 -15.95 -10.44 11.19
N ARG A 118 -15.68 -10.39 12.51
CA ARG A 118 -16.59 -10.92 13.55
C ARG A 118 -17.98 -10.30 13.51
N ARG A 119 -18.07 -9.04 13.09
CA ARG A 119 -19.33 -8.29 12.98
C ARG A 119 -19.99 -8.41 11.61
N GLY A 120 -19.42 -9.20 10.70
CA GLY A 120 -19.93 -9.41 9.35
C GLY A 120 -19.82 -8.17 8.47
N ILE A 121 -18.83 -7.31 8.71
CA ILE A 121 -18.56 -6.10 7.95
C ILE A 121 -17.38 -6.36 7.01
N TRP A 122 -17.61 -6.17 5.72
CA TRP A 122 -16.59 -6.37 4.71
C TRP A 122 -15.67 -5.16 4.67
N TYR A 123 -14.36 -5.38 4.68
CA TYR A 123 -13.37 -4.33 4.46
C TYR A 123 -12.71 -4.51 3.09
N CYS A 124 -12.79 -3.50 2.25
CA CYS A 124 -12.21 -3.48 0.91
C CYS A 124 -11.17 -2.36 0.82
N ASN A 125 -9.95 -2.73 0.46
CA ASN A 125 -8.83 -1.80 0.28
C ASN A 125 -8.52 -1.58 -1.20
N GLY A 126 -7.59 -0.67 -1.50
CA GLY A 126 -7.10 -0.39 -2.85
C GLY A 126 -6.07 -1.38 -3.40
N ALA A 127 -6.03 -2.62 -2.88
CA ALA A 127 -5.04 -3.60 -3.32
C ALA A 127 -5.07 -3.80 -4.84
N GLY A 128 -3.90 -3.82 -5.47
CA GLY A 128 -3.75 -4.01 -6.91
C GLY A 128 -3.77 -2.73 -7.76
N ALA A 129 -4.25 -1.59 -7.25
CA ALA A 129 -4.40 -0.37 -8.05
C ALA A 129 -3.07 0.40 -8.26
N ALA A 130 -2.11 0.22 -7.35
CA ALA A 130 -0.80 0.87 -7.39
C ALA A 130 0.35 -0.10 -7.69
N ASN A 131 0.07 -1.36 -8.07
CA ASN A 131 1.11 -2.37 -8.24
C ASN A 131 2.22 -1.92 -9.20
N ASP A 132 1.83 -1.41 -10.38
CA ASP A 132 2.79 -0.96 -11.39
C ASP A 132 3.63 0.23 -10.91
N SER A 133 2.97 1.29 -10.44
CA SER A 133 3.67 2.50 -10.00
C SER A 133 4.59 2.24 -8.80
N THR A 134 4.19 1.36 -7.87
CA THR A 134 5.06 0.98 -6.74
C THR A 134 6.21 0.11 -7.21
N ALA A 135 5.99 -0.79 -8.17
CA ALA A 135 7.05 -1.61 -8.74
C ALA A 135 8.06 -0.80 -9.56
N ASP A 136 7.61 0.24 -10.25
CA ASP A 136 8.49 1.18 -10.98
C ASP A 136 9.41 1.94 -10.01
N ILE A 137 8.87 2.44 -8.89
CA ILE A 137 9.68 3.08 -7.84
C ILE A 137 10.67 2.10 -7.23
N ALA A 138 10.26 0.86 -6.95
CA ALA A 138 11.18 -0.15 -6.43
C ALA A 138 12.33 -0.43 -7.42
N LEU A 139 12.04 -0.57 -8.72
CA LEU A 139 13.08 -0.76 -9.73
C LEU A 139 14.02 0.45 -9.79
N PHE A 140 13.47 1.66 -9.74
CA PHE A 140 14.28 2.88 -9.67
C PHE A 140 15.21 2.87 -8.45
N LEU A 141 14.69 2.56 -7.26
CA LEU A 141 15.48 2.48 -6.02
C LEU A 141 16.55 1.38 -6.08
N ILE A 142 16.24 0.22 -6.67
CA ILE A 142 17.23 -0.84 -6.92
C ILE A 142 18.35 -0.30 -7.81
N LEU A 143 18.02 0.30 -8.95
CA LEU A 143 19.01 0.86 -9.88
C LEU A 143 19.86 1.96 -9.22
N ALA A 144 19.21 2.82 -8.43
CA ALA A 144 19.85 3.91 -7.71
C ALA A 144 20.84 3.36 -6.65
N ALA A 145 20.46 2.33 -5.89
CA ALA A 145 21.34 1.67 -4.92
C ALA A 145 22.52 0.90 -5.56
N PHE A 146 22.36 0.42 -6.80
CA PHE A 146 23.45 -0.21 -7.55
C PHE A 146 24.41 0.81 -8.18
N ARG A 147 23.90 1.97 -8.62
CA ARG A 147 24.62 2.93 -9.45
C ARG A 147 24.95 4.26 -8.77
N TYR A 148 24.50 4.47 -7.53
CA TYR A 148 24.68 5.70 -6.75
C TYR A 148 24.25 6.95 -7.52
N THR A 149 23.11 6.86 -8.21
CA THR A 149 22.61 7.97 -9.06
C THR A 149 22.24 9.17 -8.22
N THR A 150 21.62 8.98 -7.05
CA THR A 150 21.27 10.07 -6.13
C THR A 150 22.51 10.83 -5.65
N PHE A 151 23.56 10.11 -5.27
CA PHE A 151 24.84 10.73 -4.91
C PHE A 151 25.41 11.52 -6.09
N SER A 152 25.44 10.90 -7.28
CA SER A 152 25.95 11.54 -8.49
C SER A 152 25.19 12.84 -8.82
N GLU A 153 23.86 12.82 -8.74
CA GLU A 153 23.01 13.99 -8.93
C GLU A 153 23.27 15.07 -7.88
N SER A 154 23.37 14.68 -6.60
CA SER A 154 23.63 15.60 -5.50
C SER A 154 24.97 16.33 -5.70
N ARG A 155 26.03 15.58 -6.01
CA ARG A 155 27.37 16.14 -6.26
C ARG A 155 27.39 17.10 -7.45
N LEU A 156 26.73 16.76 -8.56
CA LEU A 156 26.63 17.65 -9.71
C LEU A 156 25.90 18.96 -9.38
N ARG A 157 24.82 18.89 -8.60
CA ARG A 157 24.05 20.07 -8.14
C ARG A 157 24.86 20.95 -7.19
N GLU A 158 25.58 20.34 -6.25
CA GLU A 158 26.42 21.03 -5.28
C GLU A 158 27.57 21.77 -5.96
N MET A 159 28.31 21.11 -6.85
CA MET A 159 29.45 21.70 -7.55
C MET A 159 29.05 22.80 -8.53
N ARG A 160 27.78 22.84 -8.97
CA ARG A 160 27.27 23.75 -10.03
C ARG A 160 28.14 23.76 -11.29
N ALA A 161 28.80 22.65 -11.57
CA ALA A 161 29.73 22.49 -12.67
C ALA A 161 29.66 21.05 -13.19
N ALA A 162 29.70 20.88 -14.51
CA ALA A 162 29.68 19.57 -15.16
C ALA A 162 31.07 18.88 -15.11
N ARG A 163 31.66 18.76 -13.92
CA ARG A 163 32.94 18.06 -13.70
C ARG A 163 32.73 16.54 -13.65
N TYR A 164 32.32 16.00 -14.79
CA TYR A 164 31.95 14.60 -14.98
C TYR A 164 32.94 13.62 -14.36
N PHE A 165 34.22 13.71 -14.72
CA PHE A 165 35.27 12.78 -14.27
C PHE A 165 35.53 12.82 -12.75
N SER A 166 35.21 13.92 -12.07
CA SER A 166 35.34 14.01 -10.61
C SER A 166 34.27 13.17 -9.91
N VAL A 167 33.01 13.26 -10.36
CA VAL A 167 31.91 12.45 -9.80
C VAL A 167 32.07 10.98 -10.16
N GLU A 168 32.53 10.68 -11.38
CA GLU A 168 32.82 9.32 -11.81
C GLU A 168 33.85 8.64 -10.87
N GLY A 169 34.94 9.34 -10.55
CA GLY A 169 35.97 8.84 -9.65
C GLY A 169 35.46 8.48 -8.24
N ASP A 170 34.50 9.24 -7.71
CA ASP A 170 33.90 9.00 -6.40
C ASP A 170 32.98 7.75 -6.38
N VAL A 171 32.36 7.40 -7.53
CA VAL A 171 31.33 6.36 -7.63
C VAL A 171 31.86 5.01 -8.09
N VAL A 172 32.85 5.00 -8.99
CA VAL A 172 33.43 3.78 -9.58
C VAL A 172 33.82 2.70 -8.56
N PRO A 173 34.38 3.01 -7.37
CA PRO A 173 34.73 1.97 -6.39
C PRO A 173 33.53 1.21 -5.82
N TYR A 174 32.34 1.79 -5.86
CA TYR A 174 31.14 1.27 -5.17
C TYR A 174 30.06 0.79 -6.15
N ALA A 175 29.95 1.45 -7.30
CA ALA A 175 28.92 1.16 -8.29
C ALA A 175 29.09 -0.23 -8.91
N ASN A 176 27.96 -0.91 -9.09
CA ASN A 176 27.90 -2.26 -9.65
C ASN A 176 26.71 -2.39 -10.59
N THR A 177 26.78 -3.39 -11.49
CA THR A 177 25.63 -3.74 -12.32
C THR A 177 24.68 -4.69 -11.57
N PRO A 178 23.35 -4.51 -11.65
CA PRO A 178 22.39 -5.47 -11.11
C PRO A 178 22.34 -6.78 -11.90
N ARG A 179 22.84 -6.80 -13.15
CA ARG A 179 22.83 -8.01 -13.99
C ARG A 179 23.56 -9.17 -13.29
N ASN A 180 22.94 -10.36 -13.36
CA ASN A 180 23.38 -11.61 -12.75
C ASN A 180 23.39 -11.62 -11.20
N ARG A 181 22.91 -10.55 -10.55
CA ARG A 181 22.77 -10.47 -9.10
C ARG A 181 21.46 -11.08 -8.61
N ILE A 182 21.44 -11.55 -7.38
CA ILE A 182 20.25 -12.11 -6.74
C ILE A 182 19.46 -10.98 -6.07
N LEU A 183 18.22 -10.80 -6.49
CA LEU A 183 17.22 -9.99 -5.80
C LEU A 183 16.41 -10.89 -4.85
N GLY A 184 16.54 -10.66 -3.55
CA GLY A 184 15.71 -11.26 -2.51
C GLY A 184 14.46 -10.41 -2.24
N VAL A 185 13.27 -10.95 -2.54
CA VAL A 185 12.00 -10.26 -2.31
C VAL A 185 11.35 -10.77 -1.02
N VAL A 186 11.20 -9.91 -0.01
CA VAL A 186 10.44 -10.20 1.20
C VAL A 186 8.98 -9.80 0.99
N GLY A 187 8.11 -10.80 0.86
CA GLY A 187 6.70 -10.61 0.53
C GLY A 187 6.43 -10.65 -0.97
N MET A 188 6.27 -11.84 -1.54
CA MET A 188 5.88 -12.04 -2.94
C MET A 188 4.37 -11.80 -3.13
N GLY A 189 3.90 -10.57 -2.90
CA GLY A 189 2.52 -10.13 -3.21
C GLY A 189 2.34 -9.73 -4.67
N GLY A 190 1.24 -9.05 -5.00
CA GLY A 190 1.05 -8.47 -6.35
C GLY A 190 2.17 -7.49 -6.72
N ILE A 191 2.56 -6.60 -5.79
CA ILE A 191 3.70 -5.68 -5.95
C ILE A 191 5.01 -6.47 -6.09
N GLY A 192 5.26 -7.47 -5.25
CA GLY A 192 6.49 -8.28 -5.31
C GLY A 192 6.68 -9.01 -6.64
N VAL A 193 5.58 -9.49 -7.26
CA VAL A 193 5.61 -10.10 -8.60
C VAL A 193 5.97 -9.04 -9.64
N GLU A 194 5.32 -7.88 -9.64
CA GLU A 194 5.59 -6.80 -10.61
C GLU A 194 7.03 -6.25 -10.52
N ILE A 195 7.57 -6.15 -9.29
CA ILE A 195 8.99 -5.82 -9.05
C ILE A 195 9.88 -6.87 -9.67
N SER A 196 9.57 -8.15 -9.43
CA SER A 196 10.37 -9.28 -9.92
C SER A 196 10.37 -9.35 -11.45
N VAL A 197 9.23 -9.10 -12.11
CA VAL A 197 9.15 -9.02 -13.59
C VAL A 197 10.11 -7.96 -14.13
N ARG A 198 10.10 -6.76 -13.54
CA ARG A 198 10.98 -5.65 -13.94
C ARG A 198 12.45 -5.91 -13.63
N ALA A 199 12.76 -6.48 -12.46
CA ALA A 199 14.12 -6.83 -12.07
C ALA A 199 14.74 -7.89 -13.01
N ARG A 200 13.94 -8.82 -13.53
CA ARG A 200 14.41 -9.77 -14.56
C ARG A 200 14.77 -9.08 -15.87
N ALA A 201 14.07 -8.02 -16.26
CA ALA A 201 14.39 -7.27 -17.47
C ALA A 201 15.80 -6.63 -17.41
N VAL A 202 16.29 -6.30 -16.20
CA VAL A 202 17.66 -5.84 -15.98
C VAL A 202 18.66 -6.97 -15.67
N GLY A 203 18.21 -8.23 -15.76
CA GLY A 203 19.03 -9.43 -15.66
C GLY A 203 19.26 -9.97 -14.25
N MET A 204 18.43 -9.60 -13.26
CA MET A 204 18.52 -10.16 -11.90
C MET A 204 17.88 -11.55 -11.81
N GLN A 205 18.40 -12.36 -10.89
CA GLN A 205 17.82 -13.63 -10.48
C GLN A 205 16.88 -13.40 -9.29
N ILE A 206 15.69 -14.01 -9.30
CA ILE A 206 14.66 -13.74 -8.29
C ILE A 206 14.68 -14.83 -7.22
N HIS A 207 14.94 -14.43 -5.99
CA HIS A 207 14.76 -15.24 -4.79
C HIS A 207 13.69 -14.58 -3.94
N TYR A 208 12.92 -15.35 -3.18
CA TYR A 208 11.89 -14.75 -2.34
C TYR A 208 11.59 -15.52 -1.07
N PHE A 209 11.12 -14.78 -0.08
CA PHE A 209 10.58 -15.28 1.17
C PHE A 209 9.16 -14.73 1.36
N SER A 210 8.22 -15.63 1.61
CA SER A 210 6.84 -15.29 1.96
C SER A 210 6.22 -16.42 2.77
N ARG A 211 5.19 -16.10 3.57
CA ARG A 211 4.43 -17.08 4.38
C ARG A 211 3.93 -18.27 3.56
N THR A 212 3.52 -18.01 2.33
CA THR A 212 3.03 -19.02 1.39
C THR A 212 3.88 -19.02 0.13
N ARG A 213 4.35 -20.20 -0.28
CA ARG A 213 5.05 -20.39 -1.57
C ARG A 213 4.09 -20.12 -2.73
N LYS A 214 4.59 -19.54 -3.81
CA LYS A 214 3.83 -19.34 -5.04
C LYS A 214 3.79 -20.61 -5.89
N GLY A 215 2.71 -20.73 -6.66
CA GLY A 215 2.54 -21.82 -7.60
C GLY A 215 3.60 -21.79 -8.72
N PRO A 216 3.79 -22.93 -9.41
CA PRO A 216 4.80 -23.06 -10.46
C PRO A 216 4.61 -22.06 -11.60
N ASP A 217 3.37 -21.64 -11.89
CA ASP A 217 3.09 -20.65 -12.95
C ASP A 217 3.71 -19.29 -12.63
N VAL A 218 3.61 -18.84 -11.38
CA VAL A 218 4.20 -17.58 -10.94
C VAL A 218 5.72 -17.70 -10.87
N GLU A 219 6.27 -18.78 -10.32
CA GLU A 219 7.72 -19.00 -10.28
C GLU A 219 8.31 -19.08 -11.70
N GLY A 220 7.60 -19.72 -12.63
CA GLY A 220 7.96 -19.82 -14.06
C GLY A 220 7.92 -18.48 -14.78
N LEU A 221 6.86 -17.68 -14.57
CA LEU A 221 6.78 -16.29 -15.05
C LEU A 221 7.98 -15.46 -14.56
N LEU A 222 8.49 -15.76 -13.37
CA LEU A 222 9.63 -15.09 -12.76
C LEU A 222 10.98 -15.78 -13.06
N GLY A 223 11.04 -16.59 -14.14
CA GLY A 223 12.28 -17.18 -14.62
C GLY A 223 12.84 -18.26 -13.70
N GLY A 224 11.97 -19.01 -13.02
CA GLY A 224 12.35 -20.03 -12.04
C GLY A 224 12.70 -19.42 -10.68
N ALA A 225 11.89 -18.46 -10.22
CA ALA A 225 12.13 -17.80 -8.93
C ALA A 225 12.28 -18.81 -7.79
N VAL A 226 13.31 -18.63 -6.97
CA VAL A 226 13.66 -19.57 -5.90
C VAL A 226 12.98 -19.18 -4.60
N TYR A 227 12.06 -20.03 -4.14
CA TYR A 227 11.45 -19.89 -2.81
C TYR A 227 12.41 -20.29 -1.70
N HIS A 228 12.49 -19.47 -0.66
CA HIS A 228 13.17 -19.79 0.58
C HIS A 228 12.15 -20.02 1.70
N PRO A 229 12.22 -21.15 2.44
CA PRO A 229 11.32 -21.41 3.55
C PRO A 229 11.64 -20.57 4.80
N THR A 230 12.84 -19.97 4.85
CA THR A 230 13.26 -19.09 5.95
C THR A 230 13.81 -17.78 5.40
N LEU A 231 13.55 -16.68 6.12
CA LEU A 231 14.09 -15.37 5.77
C LEU A 231 15.63 -15.40 5.73
N LYS A 232 16.26 -15.95 6.77
CA LYS A 232 17.72 -16.04 6.89
C LYS A 232 18.37 -16.79 5.73
N GLY A 233 17.75 -17.86 5.22
CA GLY A 233 18.23 -18.58 4.05
C GLY A 233 18.25 -17.72 2.78
N MET A 234 17.22 -16.89 2.58
CA MET A 234 17.19 -15.93 1.47
C MET A 234 18.21 -14.82 1.64
N LEU A 235 18.30 -14.25 2.84
CA LEU A 235 19.21 -13.13 3.16
C LEU A 235 20.68 -13.49 2.95
N ALA A 236 21.07 -14.72 3.29
CA ALA A 236 22.43 -15.21 3.12
C ALA A 236 22.90 -15.25 1.66
N VAL A 237 21.98 -15.32 0.69
CA VAL A 237 22.30 -15.44 -0.74
C VAL A 237 21.96 -14.20 -1.55
N ALA A 238 21.17 -13.27 -1.03
CA ALA A 238 20.75 -12.06 -1.74
C ALA A 238 21.91 -11.05 -1.89
N ASP A 239 22.00 -10.42 -3.07
CA ASP A 239 22.90 -9.28 -3.31
C ASP A 239 22.15 -7.93 -3.16
N CYS A 240 20.82 -7.97 -3.31
CA CYS A 240 19.91 -6.88 -3.00
C CYS A 240 18.63 -7.46 -2.40
N VAL A 241 18.09 -6.81 -1.38
CA VAL A 241 16.85 -7.21 -0.70
C VAL A 241 15.83 -6.10 -0.88
N VAL A 242 14.63 -6.45 -1.32
CA VAL A 242 13.48 -5.54 -1.38
C VAL A 242 12.41 -5.99 -0.37
N LEU A 243 12.00 -5.08 0.49
CA LEU A 243 10.83 -5.26 1.35
C LEU A 243 9.56 -4.81 0.64
N ALA A 244 8.66 -5.76 0.42
CA ALA A 244 7.33 -5.57 -0.18
C ALA A 244 6.21 -6.22 0.67
N CYS A 245 6.48 -6.46 1.95
CA CYS A 245 5.55 -7.06 2.89
C CYS A 245 4.74 -6.00 3.67
N PRO A 246 3.52 -6.35 4.14
CA PRO A 246 2.78 -5.51 5.09
C PRO A 246 3.52 -5.41 6.43
N HIS A 247 3.14 -4.44 7.26
CA HIS A 247 3.61 -4.34 8.64
C HIS A 247 2.65 -5.07 9.59
N THR A 248 3.15 -6.13 10.22
CA THR A 248 2.48 -6.94 11.22
C THR A 248 3.43 -7.13 12.41
N PRO A 249 2.97 -7.64 13.56
CA PRO A 249 3.87 -7.96 14.67
C PRO A 249 5.05 -8.86 14.25
N GLU A 250 4.84 -9.78 13.30
CA GLU A 250 5.88 -10.68 12.79
C GLU A 250 6.85 -10.01 11.80
N THR A 251 6.45 -8.91 11.16
CA THR A 251 7.30 -8.17 10.22
C THR A 251 7.87 -6.87 10.80
N HIS A 252 7.48 -6.50 12.02
CA HIS A 252 8.07 -5.39 12.77
C HIS A 252 9.56 -5.65 13.00
N HIS A 253 10.42 -4.74 12.52
CA HIS A 253 11.88 -4.88 12.53
C HIS A 253 12.35 -6.25 11.98
N ILE A 254 11.68 -6.75 10.94
CA ILE A 254 12.08 -7.99 10.26
C ILE A 254 13.49 -7.88 9.68
N LEU A 255 13.93 -6.67 9.30
CA LEU A 255 15.34 -6.35 9.14
C LEU A 255 15.84 -5.61 10.38
N ASN A 256 16.73 -6.26 11.11
CA ASN A 256 17.38 -5.81 12.33
C ASN A 256 18.85 -6.25 12.34
N ARG A 257 19.57 -5.93 13.43
CA ARG A 257 21.00 -6.25 13.60
C ARG A 257 21.35 -7.72 13.34
N GLU A 258 20.55 -8.66 13.83
CA GLU A 258 20.80 -10.10 13.60
C GLU A 258 20.65 -10.45 12.12
N THR A 259 19.60 -9.95 11.48
CA THR A 259 19.35 -10.27 10.07
C THR A 259 20.34 -9.59 9.13
N PHE A 260 20.80 -8.37 9.43
CA PHE A 260 21.87 -7.72 8.66
C PHE A 260 23.18 -8.51 8.78
N ALA A 261 23.52 -9.01 9.98
CA ALA A 261 24.69 -9.86 10.17
C ALA A 261 24.63 -11.20 9.39
N ALA A 262 23.45 -11.63 8.97
CA ALA A 262 23.26 -12.83 8.15
C ALA A 262 23.37 -12.56 6.63
N MET A 263 23.48 -11.30 6.21
CA MET A 263 23.57 -10.92 4.79
C MET A 263 25.01 -10.94 4.29
N LYS A 264 25.17 -10.92 2.96
CA LYS A 264 26.47 -10.69 2.33
C LYS A 264 26.99 -9.29 2.66
N LYS A 265 28.31 -9.17 2.84
CA LYS A 265 28.94 -7.85 2.87
C LYS A 265 28.75 -7.13 1.53
N GLY A 266 28.33 -5.87 1.58
CA GLY A 266 27.99 -5.06 0.42
C GLY A 266 26.59 -5.31 -0.17
N VAL A 267 25.67 -5.88 0.61
CA VAL A 267 24.26 -6.05 0.20
C VAL A 267 23.59 -4.69 -0.01
N ARG A 268 22.53 -4.66 -0.83
CA ARG A 268 21.71 -3.45 -1.04
C ARG A 268 20.32 -3.64 -0.46
N ILE A 269 19.77 -2.61 0.18
CA ILE A 269 18.46 -2.67 0.83
C ILE A 269 17.50 -1.70 0.15
N VAL A 270 16.31 -2.16 -0.18
CA VAL A 270 15.23 -1.33 -0.72
C VAL A 270 13.97 -1.57 0.09
N ASN A 271 13.28 -0.49 0.49
CA ASN A 271 12.02 -0.59 1.21
C ASN A 271 10.93 0.23 0.52
N ILE A 272 9.90 -0.47 0.04
CA ILE A 272 8.67 0.10 -0.53
C ILE A 272 7.41 -0.35 0.23
N GLY A 273 7.61 -1.08 1.34
CA GLY A 273 6.54 -1.64 2.16
C GLY A 273 6.14 -0.68 3.27
N ARG A 274 6.78 -0.84 4.43
CA ARG A 274 6.57 0.00 5.63
C ARG A 274 7.91 0.25 6.30
N GLY A 275 8.15 1.47 6.77
CA GLY A 275 9.42 1.82 7.42
C GLY A 275 9.68 0.99 8.68
N LYS A 276 8.64 0.74 9.49
CA LYS A 276 8.68 -0.12 10.69
C LYS A 276 9.06 -1.58 10.43
N CYS A 277 9.22 -2.00 9.19
CA CYS A 277 9.81 -3.32 8.88
C CYS A 277 11.34 -3.33 9.03
N ILE A 278 11.98 -2.15 9.12
CA ILE A 278 13.41 -2.01 9.31
C ILE A 278 13.67 -1.31 10.65
N ASP A 279 14.55 -1.89 11.44
CA ASP A 279 15.22 -1.18 12.53
C ASP A 279 16.24 -0.21 11.91
N GLU A 280 15.90 1.09 11.88
CA GLU A 280 16.69 2.11 11.16
C GLU A 280 18.06 2.35 11.80
N ASP A 281 18.19 2.21 13.11
CA ASP A 281 19.48 2.29 13.80
C ASP A 281 20.37 1.11 13.39
N ALA A 282 19.81 -0.09 13.32
CA ALA A 282 20.55 -1.25 12.81
C ALA A 282 20.92 -1.12 11.33
N LEU A 283 20.09 -0.48 10.50
CA LEU A 283 20.42 -0.18 9.11
C LEU A 283 21.57 0.84 9.02
N ALA A 284 21.55 1.88 9.85
CA ALA A 284 22.60 2.89 9.89
C ALA A 284 23.96 2.26 10.26
N ASP A 285 24.00 1.45 11.31
CA ASP A 285 25.19 0.70 11.73
C ASP A 285 25.71 -0.21 10.60
N ALA A 286 24.81 -0.94 9.93
CA ALA A 286 25.18 -1.83 8.84
C ALA A 286 25.70 -1.08 7.60
N ILE A 287 25.32 0.17 7.41
CA ILE A 287 25.87 1.03 6.35
C ILE A 287 27.25 1.53 6.74
N GLU A 288 27.43 1.94 8.01
CA GLU A 288 28.72 2.43 8.53
C GLU A 288 29.80 1.33 8.50
N ASP A 289 29.45 0.09 8.85
CA ASP A 289 30.39 -1.04 8.83
C ASP A 289 30.61 -1.67 7.42
N GLY A 290 29.86 -1.20 6.43
CA GLY A 290 29.91 -1.63 5.03
C GLY A 290 29.25 -2.97 4.75
N THR A 291 28.48 -3.54 5.68
CA THR A 291 27.59 -4.68 5.43
C THR A 291 26.57 -4.32 4.37
N VAL A 292 25.94 -3.15 4.47
CA VAL A 292 25.04 -2.57 3.47
C VAL A 292 25.81 -1.55 2.65
N ALA A 293 26.02 -1.83 1.37
CA ALA A 293 26.70 -0.90 0.46
C ALA A 293 25.77 0.24 -0.03
N GLY A 294 24.46 0.01 -0.07
CA GLY A 294 23.54 1.07 -0.49
C GLY A 294 22.10 0.79 -0.11
N ALA A 295 21.36 1.86 0.20
CA ALA A 295 19.96 1.77 0.59
C ALA A 295 19.07 2.72 -0.24
N GLY A 296 17.88 2.25 -0.60
CA GLY A 296 16.84 3.04 -1.26
C GLY A 296 15.50 2.91 -0.52
N LEU A 297 15.08 3.96 0.18
CA LEU A 297 13.90 3.92 1.05
C LEU A 297 12.82 4.86 0.53
N ASP A 298 11.62 4.30 0.30
CA ASP A 298 10.40 5.06 -0.02
C ASP A 298 9.60 5.42 1.25
N VAL A 299 9.78 4.60 2.30
CA VAL A 299 9.04 4.61 3.57
C VAL A 299 10.02 4.58 4.74
N TYR A 300 9.65 5.22 5.85
CA TYR A 300 10.50 5.44 7.04
C TYR A 300 9.75 5.09 8.34
N HIS A 301 10.47 4.78 9.41
CA HIS A 301 9.90 4.36 10.69
C HIS A 301 8.91 5.42 11.21
N ASP A 302 9.32 6.69 11.16
CA ASP A 302 8.51 7.87 11.49
C ASP A 302 8.42 8.82 10.28
N GLU A 303 7.40 8.64 9.44
CA GLU A 303 7.22 9.38 8.17
C GLU A 303 7.00 10.91 8.32
N TRP A 304 7.00 11.43 9.56
CA TRP A 304 6.79 12.85 9.88
C TRP A 304 8.02 13.53 10.51
N VAL A 305 9.06 12.79 10.89
CA VAL A 305 10.31 13.31 11.46
C VAL A 305 11.47 12.56 10.80
N TYR A 306 12.06 13.16 9.77
CA TYR A 306 13.20 12.54 9.08
C TYR A 306 14.47 12.64 9.94
N HIS A 307 15.14 11.52 10.18
CA HIS A 307 16.44 11.51 10.86
C HIS A 307 17.51 12.21 10.00
N PHE A 308 18.06 13.30 10.53
CA PHE A 308 19.00 14.22 9.86
C PHE A 308 20.26 13.55 9.28
N TRP A 309 20.70 12.41 9.83
CA TRP A 309 21.92 11.72 9.41
C TRP A 309 21.79 10.96 8.08
N LEU A 310 20.56 10.66 7.64
CA LEU A 310 20.30 10.02 6.34
C LEU A 310 20.64 10.94 5.15
N TYR A 311 20.72 12.26 5.36
CA TYR A 311 20.95 13.26 4.31
C TYR A 311 22.39 13.30 3.75
N PHE A 312 23.38 12.84 4.52
CA PHE A 312 24.79 13.09 4.21
C PHE A 312 25.56 11.84 3.80
N SER A 313 24.96 10.65 3.88
CA SER A 313 25.65 9.43 3.47
C SER A 313 25.62 9.29 1.95
N PRO A 314 26.78 9.16 1.29
CA PRO A 314 26.86 8.94 -0.16
C PRO A 314 26.28 7.58 -0.59
N LEU A 315 25.98 6.69 0.38
CA LEU A 315 25.44 5.35 0.18
C LEU A 315 23.90 5.32 0.18
N PHE A 316 23.25 6.44 0.45
CA PHE A 316 21.80 6.55 0.39
C PHE A 316 21.33 7.09 -0.95
N SER A 317 20.51 6.29 -1.63
CA SER A 317 19.61 6.80 -2.65
C SER A 317 18.32 7.27 -1.99
N PHE A 318 18.34 8.53 -1.57
CA PHE A 318 17.15 9.24 -1.13
C PHE A 318 16.21 9.48 -2.31
N VAL A 319 15.02 8.94 -2.21
CA VAL A 319 13.84 9.43 -2.91
C VAL A 319 12.83 9.60 -1.81
N ALA A 320 12.58 10.84 -1.36
CA ALA A 320 11.33 11.15 -0.67
C ALA A 320 10.19 10.97 -1.68
N ALA A 321 9.85 9.72 -1.97
CA ALA A 321 8.69 9.31 -2.72
C ALA A 321 7.64 8.73 -1.78
N ALA A 322 7.64 9.14 -0.50
CA ALA A 322 6.65 8.80 0.53
C ALA A 322 5.16 9.03 0.11
N ALA A 323 4.91 9.58 -1.07
CA ALA A 323 3.61 9.55 -1.74
C ALA A 323 3.64 9.17 -3.24
N ALA A 324 4.79 9.05 -3.90
CA ALA A 324 4.88 8.93 -5.36
C ALA A 324 4.62 7.51 -5.89
N ALA A 325 4.98 6.46 -5.13
CA ALA A 325 4.76 5.07 -5.52
C ALA A 325 3.28 4.73 -5.79
N GLY A 326 2.34 5.49 -5.22
CA GLY A 326 0.90 5.41 -5.51
C GLY A 326 0.31 6.58 -6.31
N ALA A 327 1.06 7.67 -6.55
CA ALA A 327 0.49 8.92 -7.07
C ALA A 327 0.30 9.00 -8.60
N GLY A 328 0.57 7.92 -9.35
CA GLY A 328 0.34 7.90 -10.80
C GLY A 328 -1.13 8.20 -11.14
N ALA A 329 -1.41 9.03 -12.15
CA ALA A 329 -2.79 9.43 -12.50
C ALA A 329 -3.71 8.24 -12.83
N ALA A 330 -3.17 7.19 -13.45
CA ALA A 330 -3.88 5.93 -13.72
C ALA A 330 -4.13 5.13 -12.43
N SER A 331 -3.15 5.07 -11.54
CA SER A 331 -3.29 4.48 -10.21
C SER A 331 -4.31 5.26 -9.37
N MET A 332 -4.32 6.59 -9.41
CA MET A 332 -5.34 7.41 -8.76
C MET A 332 -6.73 7.22 -9.38
N THR A 333 -6.85 7.01 -10.69
CA THR A 333 -8.16 6.75 -11.33
C THR A 333 -8.73 5.40 -10.89
N SER A 334 -7.88 4.37 -10.80
CA SER A 334 -8.28 3.05 -10.31
C SER A 334 -8.49 3.01 -8.79
N MET A 335 -7.70 3.78 -8.04
CA MET A 335 -7.77 3.94 -6.58
C MET A 335 -8.89 4.86 -6.07
N ARG A 336 -9.43 5.78 -6.87
CA ARG A 336 -10.32 6.83 -6.32
C ARG A 336 -11.77 6.74 -6.79
N GLY A 337 -12.15 5.77 -7.63
CA GLY A 337 -13.56 5.65 -8.03
C GLY A 337 -13.98 4.26 -8.50
N ALA A 338 -13.41 3.74 -9.58
CA ALA A 338 -14.01 2.60 -10.27
C ALA A 338 -14.07 1.30 -9.45
N ARG A 339 -12.99 0.89 -8.77
CA ARG A 339 -12.99 -0.38 -8.02
C ARG A 339 -13.91 -0.37 -6.81
N PHE A 340 -14.01 0.76 -6.10
CA PHE A 340 -14.75 0.85 -4.84
C PHE A 340 -16.26 0.93 -5.07
N THR A 341 -16.68 1.67 -6.09
CA THR A 341 -18.09 1.70 -6.49
C THR A 341 -18.54 0.31 -6.91
N ASP A 342 -17.70 -0.40 -7.67
CA ASP A 342 -18.03 -1.74 -8.16
C ASP A 342 -18.06 -2.78 -7.03
N GLN A 343 -17.12 -2.72 -6.07
CA GLN A 343 -17.10 -3.61 -4.89
C GLN A 343 -18.38 -3.49 -4.05
N ILE A 344 -18.82 -2.25 -3.76
CA ILE A 344 -20.05 -2.01 -2.99
C ILE A 344 -21.30 -2.40 -3.78
N ILE A 345 -21.32 -2.17 -5.10
CA ILE A 345 -22.43 -2.59 -5.97
C ILE A 345 -22.51 -4.13 -6.05
N GLN A 346 -21.38 -4.82 -6.17
CA GLN A 346 -21.33 -6.29 -6.23
C GLN A 346 -21.77 -6.93 -4.91
N ALA A 347 -21.37 -6.36 -3.77
CA ALA A 347 -21.80 -6.83 -2.44
C ALA A 347 -23.32 -6.77 -2.24
N ARG A 348 -24.04 -5.90 -2.96
CA ARG A 348 -25.51 -5.82 -2.94
C ARG A 348 -26.19 -7.01 -3.64
N GLY A 349 -25.46 -7.70 -4.54
CA GLY A 349 -26.00 -8.77 -5.39
C GLY A 349 -25.62 -10.19 -4.98
N GLN A 350 -24.76 -10.40 -3.97
CA GLN A 350 -24.32 -11.74 -3.58
C GLN A 350 -24.91 -12.18 -2.23
N PRO A 351 -25.47 -13.41 -2.13
CA PRO A 351 -25.68 -14.07 -0.83
C PRO A 351 -24.32 -14.24 -0.14
N GLN A 352 -24.29 -14.12 1.18
CA GLN A 352 -23.06 -14.19 1.98
C GLN A 352 -22.21 -15.43 1.61
N ILE A 353 -21.08 -15.21 0.93
CA ILE A 353 -20.03 -16.20 0.79
C ILE A 353 -19.07 -15.95 1.94
N VAL A 354 -19.11 -16.85 2.93
CA VAL A 354 -18.14 -16.94 4.01
C VAL A 354 -16.83 -17.43 3.40
N GLY A 355 -15.75 -16.67 3.56
CA GLY A 355 -14.40 -17.02 3.09
C GLY A 355 -13.35 -16.17 3.78
#